data_AF-W1XWE7-F1
#
_entry.id   AF-W1XWE7-F1
#
_cell.length_a   1.000
_cell.length_b   1.000
_cell.length_c   1.000
_cell.angle_alpha   90.00
_cell.angle_beta   90.00
_cell.angle_gamma   90.00
#
_symmetry.space_group_name_H-M   'P 1'
#
loop_
_entity.id
_entity.type
_entity.pdbx_description
1 polymer ?
#
loop_
_entity_poly.entity_id
_entity_poly.type
_entity_poly.pdbx_seq_one_letter_code
_entity_poly.pdbx_strand_id
1 'polypeptide(L)'
;RSDENSTTTPSTQSQVDFATNVLIPEMKRVGLQNVYYLPNGFAIGTLPANDPSLTRKIGFISHMDTADFNAEGVNPQVIENYDGGVIELGNSGFKLDPAD
;
A
#
# COMPACT_ATOMS: atom_id res chain seq x y z
N ARG A 1 5.55 -7.64 2.81
CA ARG A 1 6.96 -7.65 3.29
C ARG A 1 7.91 -7.83 2.12
N SER A 2 8.94 -7.00 2.03
CA SER A 2 10.09 -7.20 1.16
C SER A 2 10.94 -8.39 1.63
N ASP A 3 11.82 -8.91 0.77
CA ASP A 3 12.83 -9.91 1.12
C ASP A 3 14.16 -9.43 0.53
N GLU A 4 15.09 -9.05 1.40
CA GLU A 4 16.39 -8.48 1.02
C GLU A 4 17.32 -9.50 0.34
N ASN A 5 17.06 -10.80 0.51
CA ASN A 5 17.87 -11.87 -0.07
C ASN A 5 17.35 -12.33 -1.44
N SER A 6 16.20 -11.79 -1.88
CA SER A 6 15.56 -12.17 -3.12
C SER A 6 16.32 -11.69 -4.35
N THR A 7 16.37 -12.53 -5.37
CA THR A 7 16.93 -12.21 -6.69
C THR A 7 15.85 -11.94 -7.74
N THR A 8 14.58 -11.88 -7.32
CA THR A 8 13.43 -11.63 -8.19
C THR A 8 12.76 -10.29 -7.88
N THR A 9 11.96 -9.79 -8.81
CA THR A 9 11.09 -8.63 -8.59
C THR A 9 9.70 -8.95 -9.12
N PRO A 10 8.64 -8.93 -8.27
CA PRO A 10 8.64 -8.70 -6.81
C PRO A 10 9.48 -9.70 -6.00
N SER A 11 9.89 -9.29 -4.80
CA SER A 11 10.77 -10.13 -3.96
C SER A 11 10.02 -11.26 -3.25
N THR A 12 8.70 -11.09 -3.00
CA THR A 12 7.85 -12.08 -2.33
C THR A 12 6.54 -12.32 -3.07
N GLN A 13 6.01 -13.55 -2.98
CA GLN A 13 4.73 -13.93 -3.58
C GLN A 13 3.55 -13.12 -3.01
N SER A 14 3.60 -12.73 -1.73
CA SER A 14 2.56 -11.90 -1.12
C SER A 14 2.37 -10.54 -1.79
N GLN A 15 3.44 -9.94 -2.35
CA GLN A 15 3.33 -8.72 -3.14
C GLN A 15 2.58 -8.96 -4.45
N VAL A 16 2.84 -10.10 -5.11
CA VAL A 16 2.13 -10.51 -6.32
C VAL A 16 0.65 -10.75 -6.01
N ASP A 17 0.35 -11.50 -4.95
CA ASP A 17 -1.02 -11.83 -4.57
C ASP A 17 -1.82 -10.59 -4.18
N PHE A 18 -1.22 -9.65 -3.45
CA PHE A 18 -1.85 -8.38 -3.13
C PHE A 18 -2.16 -7.58 -4.40
N ALA A 19 -1.21 -7.50 -5.35
CA ALA A 19 -1.42 -6.82 -6.61
C ALA A 19 -2.54 -7.46 -7.45
N THR A 20 -2.49 -8.78 -7.66
CA THR A 20 -3.35 -9.48 -8.63
C THR A 20 -4.73 -9.82 -8.08
N ASN A 21 -4.85 -10.12 -6.79
CA ASN A 21 -6.09 -10.58 -6.17
C ASN A 21 -6.83 -9.46 -5.42
N VAL A 22 -6.16 -8.36 -5.06
CA VAL A 22 -6.77 -7.24 -4.33
C VAL A 22 -6.75 -5.96 -5.17
N LEU A 23 -5.56 -5.43 -5.48
CA LEU A 23 -5.45 -4.10 -6.11
C LEU A 23 -6.04 -4.07 -7.52
N ILE A 24 -5.67 -4.98 -8.41
CA ILE A 24 -6.17 -5.00 -9.80
C ILE A 24 -7.70 -5.14 -9.85
N PRO A 25 -8.35 -6.04 -9.08
CA PRO A 25 -9.80 -6.09 -8.98
C PRO A 25 -10.42 -4.78 -8.47
N GLU A 26 -9.86 -4.20 -7.40
CA GLU A 26 -10.34 -2.94 -6.83
C GLU A 26 -10.22 -1.77 -7.82
N MET A 27 -9.08 -1.66 -8.52
CA MET A 27 -8.84 -0.67 -9.58
C MET A 27 -9.88 -0.75 -10.69
N LYS A 28 -10.23 -1.97 -11.13
CA LYS A 28 -11.31 -2.18 -12.11
C LYS A 28 -12.67 -1.81 -11.51
N ARG A 29 -12.94 -2.20 -10.26
CA ARG A 29 -14.19 -1.93 -9.54
C ARG A 29 -14.47 -0.44 -9.40
N VAL A 30 -13.45 0.38 -9.14
CA VAL A 30 -13.58 1.84 -9.02
C VAL A 30 -13.59 2.57 -10.38
N GLY A 31 -13.48 1.84 -11.50
CA GLY A 31 -13.65 2.39 -12.84
C GLY A 31 -12.37 2.86 -13.53
N LEU A 32 -11.18 2.46 -13.06
CA LEU A 32 -9.96 2.72 -13.81
C LEU A 32 -9.96 1.93 -15.14
N GLN A 33 -9.39 2.55 -16.16
CA GLN A 33 -9.16 1.96 -17.48
C GLN A 33 -7.69 1.57 -17.66
N ASN A 34 -7.41 0.78 -18.70
CA ASN A 34 -6.05 0.28 -18.99
C ASN A 34 -5.41 -0.34 -17.73
N VAL A 35 -6.17 -1.18 -17.02
CA VAL A 35 -5.72 -1.80 -15.78
C VAL A 35 -4.97 -3.08 -16.09
N TYR A 36 -3.68 -3.13 -15.77
CA TYR A 36 -2.83 -4.30 -15.99
C TYR A 36 -1.72 -4.42 -14.95
N TYR A 37 -1.20 -5.64 -14.82
CA TYR A 37 -0.07 -5.97 -13.97
C TYR A 37 1.11 -6.37 -14.86
N LEU A 38 2.29 -5.84 -14.56
CA LEU A 38 3.52 -6.09 -15.32
C LEU A 38 4.39 -7.17 -14.65
N PRO A 39 5.23 -7.90 -15.41
CA PRO A 39 6.11 -8.93 -14.85
C PRO A 39 7.08 -8.43 -13.76
N ASN A 40 7.40 -7.14 -13.77
CA ASN A 40 8.27 -6.48 -12.79
C ASN A 40 7.53 -5.96 -11.55
N GLY A 41 6.26 -6.35 -11.34
CA GLY A 41 5.54 -6.02 -10.09
C GLY A 41 4.63 -4.80 -10.13
N PHE A 42 4.55 -4.09 -11.25
CA PHE A 42 3.78 -2.84 -11.31
C PHE A 42 2.31 -3.11 -11.65
N ALA A 43 1.42 -2.68 -10.76
CA ALA A 43 -0.01 -2.53 -11.04
C ALA A 43 -0.28 -1.12 -11.57
N ILE A 44 -0.82 -1.02 -12.78
CA ILE A 44 -1.03 0.26 -13.49
C ILE A 44 -2.49 0.38 -13.88
N GLY A 45 -3.04 1.59 -13.76
CA GLY A 45 -4.37 1.95 -14.21
C GLY A 45 -4.45 3.44 -14.53
N THR A 46 -5.43 3.84 -15.33
CA THR A 46 -5.64 5.23 -15.75
C THR A 46 -7.08 5.63 -15.43
N LEU A 47 -7.26 6.75 -14.72
CA LEU A 47 -8.55 7.42 -14.66
C LEU A 47 -8.66 8.36 -15.87
N PRO A 48 -9.67 8.21 -16.75
CA PRO A 48 -9.86 9.15 -17.86
C PRO A 48 -10.10 10.57 -17.36
N ALA A 49 -9.69 11.56 -18.16
CA ALA A 49 -10.04 12.96 -17.89
C ALA A 49 -11.57 13.12 -17.87
N ASN A 50 -12.06 13.88 -16.90
CA ASN A 50 -13.47 14.27 -16.81
C ASN A 50 -13.79 15.52 -17.63
N ASP A 51 -12.76 16.19 -18.18
CA ASP A 51 -12.88 17.36 -19.05
C ASP A 51 -11.87 17.23 -20.22
N PRO A 52 -12.34 17.27 -21.49
CA PRO A 52 -11.49 17.16 -22.67
C PRO A 52 -10.42 18.25 -22.82
N SER A 53 -10.58 19.40 -22.14
CA SER A 53 -9.60 20.47 -22.14
C SER A 53 -8.36 20.17 -21.27
N LEU A 54 -8.46 19.19 -20.36
CA LEU A 54 -7.36 18.77 -19.50
C LEU A 54 -6.41 17.85 -20.27
N THR A 55 -5.42 18.46 -20.91
CA THR A 55 -4.43 17.75 -21.75
C THR A 55 -3.20 17.26 -21.00
N ARG A 56 -2.97 17.73 -19.77
CA ARG A 56 -1.82 17.34 -18.95
C ARG A 56 -2.16 16.12 -18.09
N LYS A 57 -1.23 15.18 -18.01
CA LYS A 57 -1.34 13.97 -17.19
C LYS A 57 -0.48 14.11 -15.95
N ILE A 58 -0.99 13.63 -14.83
CA ILE A 58 -0.23 13.45 -13.58
C ILE A 58 -0.28 11.98 -13.17
N GLY A 59 0.72 11.52 -12.44
CA GLY A 59 0.79 10.17 -11.91
C GLY A 59 0.88 10.20 -10.39
N PHE A 60 0.14 9.31 -9.74
CA PHE A 60 0.27 9.03 -8.32
C PHE A 60 0.90 7.64 -8.18
N ILE A 61 1.93 7.53 -7.36
CA ILE A 61 2.70 6.30 -7.19
C ILE A 61 2.76 5.99 -5.68
N SER A 62 2.56 4.72 -5.35
CA SER A 62 2.82 4.14 -4.03
C SER A 62 3.55 2.82 -4.22
N HIS A 63 4.28 2.38 -3.21
CA HIS A 63 4.81 1.03 -3.14
C HIS A 63 3.81 0.10 -2.43
N MET A 64 3.97 -1.22 -2.60
CA MET A 64 3.05 -2.25 -2.07
C MET A 64 3.64 -3.03 -0.90
N ASP A 65 4.96 -3.11 -0.85
CA ASP A 65 5.70 -3.85 0.15
C ASP A 65 5.80 -3.08 1.47
N THR A 66 6.15 -3.81 2.51
CA THR A 66 6.51 -3.28 3.82
C THR A 66 7.97 -3.60 4.06
N ALA A 67 8.65 -2.80 4.89
CA ALA A 67 10.03 -3.06 5.30
C ALA A 67 10.23 -4.50 5.78
N ASP A 68 11.49 -4.96 5.80
CA ASP A 68 11.87 -6.28 6.31
C ASP A 68 11.80 -6.33 7.85
N PHE A 69 10.57 -6.24 8.35
CA PHE A 69 10.19 -6.36 9.74
C PHE A 69 8.97 -7.28 9.82
N ASN A 70 8.65 -7.78 11.02
CA ASN A 70 7.47 -8.62 11.17
C ASN A 70 6.20 -7.82 10.81
N ALA A 71 5.47 -8.30 9.82
CA ALA A 71 4.25 -7.69 9.29
C ALA A 71 3.10 -8.73 9.21
N GLU A 72 3.23 -9.85 9.94
CA GLU A 72 2.20 -10.86 10.05
C GLU A 72 1.32 -10.61 11.28
N GLY A 73 0.02 -10.87 11.18
CA GLY A 73 -0.91 -10.72 12.30
C GLY A 73 -1.06 -9.28 12.80
N VAL A 74 -0.89 -8.29 11.92
CA VAL A 74 -1.06 -6.87 12.25
C VAL A 74 -2.45 -6.64 12.87
N ASN A 75 -2.49 -6.02 14.05
CA ASN A 75 -3.71 -5.66 14.76
C ASN A 75 -3.80 -4.12 14.89
N PRO A 76 -4.44 -3.43 13.93
CA PRO A 76 -4.52 -1.98 13.93
C PRO A 76 -5.22 -1.44 15.18
N GLN A 77 -4.68 -0.38 15.76
CA GLN A 77 -5.31 0.37 16.85
C GLN A 77 -5.82 1.69 16.29
N VAL A 78 -7.13 1.90 16.31
CA VAL A 78 -7.76 3.13 15.84
C VAL A 78 -8.06 4.01 17.04
N ILE A 79 -7.39 5.16 17.12
CA ILE A 79 -7.53 6.11 18.22
C ILE A 79 -8.24 7.34 17.67
N GLU A 80 -9.52 7.46 17.99
CA GLU A 80 -10.32 8.62 17.63
C GLU A 80 -10.08 9.76 18.62
N ASN A 81 -10.15 11.01 18.14
CA ASN A 81 -10.00 12.22 18.97
C ASN A 81 -8.73 12.20 19.84
N TYR A 82 -7.61 11.79 19.25
CA TYR A 82 -6.32 11.71 19.94
C TYR A 82 -6.03 13.00 20.73
N ASP A 83 -5.77 12.84 22.03
CA ASP A 83 -5.66 13.91 23.02
C ASP A 83 -4.24 14.46 23.17
N GLY A 84 -3.28 13.93 22.41
CA GLY A 84 -1.86 14.26 22.52
C GLY A 84 -1.14 13.51 23.65
N GLY A 85 -1.78 12.52 24.25
CA GLY A 85 -1.18 11.66 25.28
C GLY A 85 -0.30 10.54 24.72
N VAL A 86 0.27 9.76 25.63
CA VAL A 86 1.03 8.54 25.30
C VAL A 86 0.10 7.48 24.69
N ILE A 87 0.55 6.83 23.63
CA ILE A 87 -0.15 5.70 23.00
C ILE A 87 0.59 4.40 23.33
N GLU A 88 -0.02 3.53 24.13
CA GLU A 88 0.50 2.19 24.38
C GLU A 88 0.31 1.29 23.16
N LEU A 89 1.35 0.56 22.73
CA LEU A 89 1.30 -0.33 21.57
C LEU A 89 0.82 -1.73 21.98
N GLY A 90 -0.48 -1.82 22.29
CA GLY A 90 -1.11 -3.07 22.69
C GLY A 90 -0.50 -3.61 23.98
N ASN A 91 -0.16 -4.90 24.02
CA ASN A 91 0.49 -5.54 25.18
C ASN A 91 2.01 -5.68 25.00
N SER A 92 2.60 -4.95 24.05
CA SER A 92 4.02 -5.12 23.71
C SER A 92 4.98 -4.51 24.74
N GLY A 93 4.49 -3.61 25.60
CA GLY A 93 5.30 -2.79 26.49
C GLY A 93 6.02 -1.62 25.80
N PHE A 94 5.83 -1.46 24.48
CA PHE A 94 6.24 -0.26 23.75
C PHE A 94 5.14 0.79 23.76
N LYS A 95 5.55 2.06 23.67
CA LYS A 95 4.67 3.22 23.60
C LYS A 95 5.14 4.19 22.52
N LEU A 96 4.21 4.99 21.99
CA LEU A 96 4.52 6.22 21.26
C LEU A 96 4.27 7.38 22.21
N ASP A 97 5.33 8.09 22.58
CA ASP A 97 5.26 9.27 23.44
C ASP A 97 5.50 10.51 22.56
N PRO A 98 4.59 11.49 22.52
CA PRO A 98 4.80 12.72 21.73
C PRO A 98 6.01 13.56 22.15
N ALA A 99 6.58 13.26 23.32
CA ALA A 99 7.81 13.89 23.79
C ALA A 99 9.10 13.27 23.20
N ASP A 100 9.03 12.08 22.60
CA ASP A 100 10.16 11.40 21.92
C ASP A 100 10.38 11.94 20.49
#